data_AF-A0A1H9E506-F1
#
_entry.id   AF-A0A1H9E506-F1
#
_cell.length_a   1.000
_cell.length_b   1.000
_cell.length_c   1.000
_cell.angle_alpha   90.00
_cell.angle_beta   90.00
_cell.angle_gamma   90.00
#
_symmetry.space_group_name_H-M   'P 1'
#
loop_
_entity.id
_entity.type
_entity.pdbx_description
1 polymer ?
#
loop_
_entity_poly.entity_id
_entity_poly.type
_entity_poly.pdbx_seq_one_letter_code
_entity_poly.pdbx_strand_id
1 'polypeptide(L)'
;MIFLINQLPLLIIACLFLNRIYIQWTQSGAIDFKGLFRHFFLKPSLIILALSFISTIFFSFIGFWVFPLIRYLTANIIGLFLATGGLTFVFGLFAQKKQTMFTLLNYGISILMMTFMMSFIAQDHYYYDFYEEPYFILIISSTLIALAIGLICALCLFVGSKIVYLLAKKRRHTANKSGLFSKHQQKIHKTSKDMKEHYLAQGLDNQEIEYFREQMAQAKSQIQSITQEFPQTAKLRAIETRHNTIRVSQSFFKDIVNQPKRLSDASQFLYKFLPSLQDLIAKYNEINQHIAKNKQTYQILDKTALTIDQVCQQITDEYILFHQDTFNELNDEIKLAHRNIERRQHQENLDQSVDDLLDQLIQDEQETDSGGEMNE
;
A
#
# COMPACT_ATOMS: atom_id res chain seq x y z
N MET A 1 -32.33 -26.95 -27.63
CA MET A 1 -32.83 -25.83 -26.78
C MET A 1 -33.46 -26.30 -25.46
N ILE A 2 -34.36 -27.28 -25.45
CA ILE A 2 -35.04 -27.76 -24.23
C ILE A 2 -34.07 -28.37 -23.17
N PHE A 3 -32.99 -29.02 -23.61
CA PHE A 3 -31.98 -29.60 -22.72
C PHE A 3 -31.14 -28.54 -21.95
N LEU A 4 -30.91 -27.36 -22.56
CA LEU A 4 -30.16 -26.25 -21.96
C LEU A 4 -30.99 -25.51 -20.90
N ILE A 5 -32.31 -25.43 -21.10
CA ILE A 5 -33.26 -24.83 -20.14
C ILE A 5 -33.39 -25.71 -18.90
N ASN A 6 -33.37 -27.04 -19.06
CA ASN A 6 -33.48 -27.99 -17.94
C ASN A 6 -32.23 -28.07 -17.04
N GLN A 7 -31.05 -27.68 -17.54
CA GLN A 7 -29.79 -27.75 -16.77
C GLN A 7 -29.40 -26.42 -16.10
N LEU A 8 -30.05 -25.32 -16.48
CA LEU A 8 -29.83 -23.99 -15.92
C LEU A 8 -30.00 -23.94 -14.38
N PRO A 9 -31.00 -24.61 -13.77
CA PRO A 9 -31.18 -24.61 -12.32
C PRO A 9 -30.03 -25.31 -11.59
N LEU A 10 -29.54 -26.43 -12.14
CA LEU A 10 -28.42 -27.20 -11.60
C LEU A 10 -27.11 -26.41 -11.66
N LEU A 11 -26.90 -25.66 -12.74
CA LEU A 11 -25.75 -24.76 -12.90
C LEU A 11 -25.78 -23.61 -11.89
N ILE A 12 -26.96 -23.02 -11.64
CA ILE A 12 -27.12 -21.96 -10.64
C ILE A 12 -26.88 -22.51 -9.22
N ILE A 13 -27.38 -23.70 -8.91
CA ILE A 13 -27.15 -24.36 -7.61
C ILE A 13 -25.65 -24.68 -7.42
N ALA A 14 -24.97 -25.18 -8.46
CA ALA A 14 -23.53 -25.44 -8.43
C ALA A 14 -22.72 -24.15 -8.22
N CYS A 15 -23.09 -23.04 -8.89
CA CYS A 15 -22.46 -21.74 -8.70
C CYS A 15 -22.67 -21.19 -7.29
N LEU A 16 -23.87 -21.33 -6.71
CA LEU A 16 -24.14 -20.89 -5.33
C LEU A 16 -23.39 -21.74 -4.31
N PHE A 17 -23.26 -23.05 -4.54
CA PHE A 17 -22.50 -23.96 -3.68
C PHE A 17 -21.00 -23.62 -3.71
N LEU A 18 -20.44 -23.38 -4.89
CA LEU A 18 -19.05 -22.94 -5.05
C LEU A 18 -18.79 -21.57 -4.43
N ASN A 19 -19.75 -20.64 -4.51
CA ASN A 19 -19.66 -19.33 -3.85
C ASN A 19 -19.69 -19.47 -2.31
N ARG A 20 -20.47 -20.42 -1.78
CA ARG A 20 -20.54 -20.69 -0.34
C ARG A 20 -19.24 -21.32 0.20
N ILE A 21 -18.66 -22.26 -0.55
CA ILE A 21 -17.33 -22.83 -0.27
C ILE A 21 -16.27 -21.72 -0.31
N TYR A 22 -16.33 -20.83 -1.32
CA TYR A 22 -15.42 -19.70 -1.44
C TYR A 22 -15.49 -18.76 -0.23
N ILE A 23 -16.69 -18.42 0.24
CA ILE A 23 -16.87 -17.57 1.43
C ILE A 23 -16.30 -18.26 2.69
N GLN A 24 -16.59 -19.55 2.90
CA GLN A 24 -16.02 -20.31 4.02
C GLN A 24 -14.48 -20.37 3.97
N TRP A 25 -13.91 -20.59 2.79
CA TRP A 25 -12.47 -20.73 2.58
C TRP A 25 -11.71 -19.41 2.77
N THR A 26 -12.35 -18.27 2.47
CA THR A 26 -11.78 -16.94 2.73
C THR A 26 -11.80 -16.53 4.21
N GLN A 27 -12.66 -17.14 5.03
CA GLN A 27 -12.76 -16.85 6.46
C GLN A 27 -11.80 -17.71 7.31
N SER A 28 -11.43 -18.91 6.83
CA SER A 28 -10.44 -19.78 7.48
C SER A 28 -9.01 -19.42 7.04
N GLY A 29 -8.49 -18.29 7.50
CA GLY A 29 -7.11 -17.89 7.21
C GLY A 29 -6.09 -18.76 7.93
N ALA A 30 -5.38 -19.66 7.21
CA ALA A 30 -3.98 -20.05 7.46
C ALA A 30 -3.56 -21.29 6.64
N ILE A 31 -2.90 -21.09 5.48
CA ILE A 31 -1.88 -22.04 4.99
C ILE A 31 -0.77 -21.22 4.28
N ASP A 32 0.48 -21.35 4.74
CA ASP A 32 1.64 -20.69 4.14
C ASP A 32 2.09 -21.41 2.85
N PHE A 33 1.51 -20.99 1.73
CA PHE A 33 1.78 -21.54 0.40
C PHE A 33 3.21 -21.27 -0.13
N LYS A 34 4.02 -20.43 0.52
CA LYS A 34 5.35 -20.06 -0.01
C LYS A 34 6.37 -21.20 0.06
N GLY A 35 6.28 -22.09 1.05
CA GLY A 35 7.20 -23.21 1.22
C GLY A 35 6.94 -24.36 0.24
N LEU A 36 5.65 -24.68 0.01
CA LEU A 36 5.23 -25.79 -0.83
C LEU A 36 5.51 -25.55 -2.33
N PHE A 37 5.45 -24.30 -2.77
CA PHE A 37 5.52 -23.95 -4.20
C PHE A 37 6.93 -23.89 -4.80
N ARG A 38 7.98 -23.67 -3.99
CA ARG A 38 9.34 -23.44 -4.50
C ARG A 38 9.97 -24.69 -5.11
N HIS A 39 9.54 -25.88 -4.69
CA HIS A 39 10.07 -27.15 -5.22
C HIS A 39 9.25 -27.78 -6.35
N PHE A 40 7.99 -27.37 -6.54
CA PHE A 40 7.05 -28.18 -7.30
C PHE A 40 6.86 -27.82 -8.78
N PHE A 41 7.23 -26.61 -9.25
CA PHE A 41 6.71 -26.12 -10.55
C PHE A 41 7.71 -25.86 -11.70
N LEU A 42 9.02 -25.75 -11.46
CA LEU A 42 9.97 -25.41 -12.53
C LEU A 42 10.66 -26.61 -13.19
N LYS A 43 10.88 -27.71 -12.46
CA LYS A 43 11.56 -28.91 -13.01
C LYS A 43 10.61 -29.98 -13.59
N PRO A 44 9.45 -30.31 -12.97
CA PRO A 44 8.58 -31.34 -13.52
C PRO A 44 7.75 -30.87 -14.73
N SER A 45 7.51 -29.56 -14.88
CA SER A 45 6.74 -29.01 -16.02
C SER A 45 7.46 -29.20 -17.36
N LEU A 46 8.78 -29.05 -17.40
CA LEU A 46 9.59 -29.33 -18.60
C LEU A 46 9.65 -30.84 -18.93
N ILE A 47 9.67 -31.70 -17.91
CA ILE A 47 9.66 -33.15 -18.09
C ILE A 47 8.30 -33.63 -18.60
N ILE A 48 7.20 -33.08 -18.07
CA ILE A 48 5.83 -33.36 -18.55
C ILE A 48 5.64 -32.85 -19.98
N LEU A 49 6.17 -31.68 -20.32
CA LEU A 49 6.14 -31.16 -21.69
C LEU A 49 6.91 -32.08 -22.66
N ALA A 50 8.12 -32.52 -22.29
CA ALA A 50 8.94 -33.42 -23.10
C ALA A 50 8.28 -34.80 -23.29
N LEU A 51 7.72 -35.39 -22.22
CA LEU A 51 6.98 -36.66 -22.28
C LEU A 51 5.70 -36.54 -23.13
N SER A 52 4.99 -35.42 -23.04
CA SER A 52 3.81 -35.16 -23.88
C SER A 52 4.19 -35.05 -25.37
N PHE A 53 5.35 -34.45 -25.67
CA PHE A 53 5.86 -34.31 -27.03
C PHE A 53 6.29 -35.67 -27.63
N ILE A 54 6.97 -36.52 -26.84
CA ILE A 54 7.37 -37.88 -27.24
C ILE A 54 6.13 -38.76 -27.48
N SER A 55 5.13 -38.68 -26.60
CA SER A 55 3.84 -39.39 -26.77
C SER A 55 3.12 -38.96 -28.05
N THR A 56 3.13 -37.66 -28.37
CA THR A 56 2.51 -37.10 -29.58
C THR A 56 3.15 -37.64 -30.86
N ILE A 57 4.48 -37.75 -30.90
CA ILE A 57 5.21 -38.33 -32.04
C ILE A 57 4.87 -39.82 -32.17
N PHE A 58 4.86 -40.55 -31.06
CA PHE A 58 4.60 -41.99 -31.04
C PHE A 58 3.17 -42.34 -31.50
N PHE A 59 2.17 -41.59 -31.04
CA PHE A 59 0.77 -41.81 -31.43
C PHE A 59 0.43 -41.29 -32.83
N SER A 60 1.09 -40.24 -33.32
CA SER A 60 0.93 -39.79 -34.71
C SER A 60 1.46 -40.82 -35.72
N PHE A 61 2.48 -41.59 -35.35
CA PHE A 61 3.08 -42.61 -36.22
C PHE A 61 2.24 -43.89 -36.28
N ILE A 62 1.66 -44.32 -35.16
CA ILE A 62 0.83 -45.54 -35.07
C ILE A 62 -0.62 -45.31 -35.52
N GLY A 63 -1.18 -44.11 -35.30
CA GLY A 63 -2.58 -43.79 -35.58
C GLY A 63 -2.91 -43.43 -37.04
N PHE A 64 -1.90 -43.34 -37.91
CA PHE A 64 -2.09 -42.81 -39.27
C PHE A 64 -2.96 -43.72 -40.16
N TRP A 65 -3.07 -45.02 -39.86
CA TRP A 65 -3.68 -45.99 -40.78
C TRP A 65 -4.97 -46.67 -40.33
N VAL A 66 -5.44 -46.57 -39.07
CA VAL A 66 -6.42 -47.58 -38.59
C VAL A 66 -7.75 -47.06 -38.02
N PHE A 67 -7.91 -45.87 -37.40
CA PHE A 67 -9.24 -45.45 -36.93
C PHE A 67 -9.45 -43.91 -36.84
N PRO A 68 -10.45 -43.34 -37.55
CA PRO A 68 -10.78 -41.92 -37.50
C PRO A 68 -11.09 -41.40 -36.09
N LEU A 69 -11.76 -42.23 -35.27
CA LEU A 69 -12.13 -41.88 -33.90
C LEU A 69 -10.89 -41.74 -32.98
N ILE A 70 -9.88 -42.60 -33.16
CA ILE A 70 -8.63 -42.55 -32.40
C ILE A 70 -7.79 -41.35 -32.85
N ARG A 71 -7.80 -41.02 -34.15
CA ARG A 71 -7.16 -39.81 -34.68
C ARG A 71 -7.81 -38.54 -34.11
N TYR A 72 -9.14 -38.51 -34.01
CA TYR A 72 -9.87 -37.40 -33.40
C TYR A 72 -9.53 -37.26 -31.90
N LEU A 73 -9.56 -38.35 -31.15
CA LEU A 73 -9.22 -38.36 -29.72
C LEU A 73 -7.76 -37.92 -29.46
N THR A 74 -6.81 -38.42 -30.25
CA THR A 74 -5.40 -38.06 -30.09
C THR A 74 -5.15 -36.59 -30.45
N ALA A 75 -5.72 -36.08 -31.54
CA ALA A 75 -5.62 -34.66 -31.90
C ALA A 75 -6.23 -33.72 -30.84
N ASN A 76 -7.36 -34.11 -30.23
CA ASN A 76 -7.99 -33.34 -29.15
C ASN A 76 -7.15 -33.32 -27.87
N ILE A 77 -6.57 -34.46 -27.49
CA ILE A 77 -5.68 -34.53 -26.32
C ILE A 77 -4.43 -33.67 -26.55
N ILE A 78 -3.82 -33.76 -27.74
CA ILE A 78 -2.64 -32.98 -28.11
C ILE A 78 -2.94 -31.46 -28.13
N GLY A 79 -4.06 -31.06 -28.74
CA GLY A 79 -4.48 -29.65 -28.79
C GLY A 79 -4.72 -29.07 -27.40
N LEU A 80 -5.36 -29.84 -26.51
CA LEU A 80 -5.58 -29.44 -25.12
C LEU A 80 -4.25 -29.27 -24.37
N PHE A 81 -3.30 -30.19 -24.54
CA PHE A 81 -1.99 -30.12 -23.90
C PHE A 81 -1.11 -28.97 -24.42
N LEU A 82 -1.12 -28.70 -25.73
CA LEU A 82 -0.36 -27.59 -26.32
C LEU A 82 -0.96 -26.23 -25.95
N ALA A 83 -2.29 -26.10 -25.94
CA ALA A 83 -2.96 -24.86 -25.53
C ALA A 83 -2.72 -24.55 -24.04
N THR A 84 -2.85 -25.56 -23.18
CA THR A 84 -2.61 -25.41 -21.73
C THR A 84 -1.13 -25.14 -21.43
N GLY A 85 -0.21 -25.83 -22.08
CA GLY A 85 1.24 -25.58 -21.95
C GLY A 85 1.67 -24.20 -22.46
N GLY A 86 1.20 -23.80 -23.65
CA GLY A 86 1.52 -22.51 -24.25
C GLY A 86 0.99 -21.32 -23.46
N LEU A 87 -0.27 -21.39 -22.99
CA LEU A 87 -0.84 -20.35 -22.14
C LEU A 87 -0.12 -20.27 -20.78
N THR A 88 0.22 -21.41 -20.17
CA THR A 88 0.96 -21.44 -18.90
C THR A 88 2.36 -20.82 -19.04
N PHE A 89 3.04 -21.03 -20.17
CA PHE A 89 4.34 -20.42 -20.46
C PHE A 89 4.24 -18.90 -20.66
N VAL A 90 3.30 -18.44 -21.50
CA VAL A 90 3.09 -17.01 -21.75
C VAL A 90 2.70 -16.28 -20.47
N PHE A 91 1.80 -16.82 -19.65
CA PHE A 91 1.43 -16.20 -18.38
C PHE A 91 2.51 -16.32 -17.29
N GLY A 92 3.36 -17.36 -17.35
CA GLY A 92 4.55 -17.48 -16.52
C GLY A 92 5.54 -16.33 -16.74
N LEU A 93 5.67 -15.83 -17.98
CA LEU A 93 6.48 -14.65 -18.30
C LEU A 93 5.89 -13.35 -17.72
N PHE A 94 4.57 -13.28 -17.53
CA PHE A 94 3.87 -12.11 -16.99
C PHE A 94 3.59 -12.15 -15.48
N ALA A 95 4.00 -13.23 -14.78
CA ALA A 95 3.78 -13.41 -13.35
C ALA A 95 4.69 -12.52 -12.49
N GLN A 96 4.51 -11.20 -12.55
CA GLN A 96 4.96 -10.32 -11.47
C GLN A 96 4.07 -10.53 -10.22
N LYS A 97 4.74 -10.71 -9.08
CA LYS A 97 4.19 -10.93 -7.73
C LYS A 97 2.86 -10.20 -7.50
N LYS A 98 1.77 -10.97 -7.31
CA LYS A 98 0.40 -10.59 -6.85
C LYS A 98 -0.71 -10.38 -7.91
N GLN A 99 -0.80 -11.19 -8.95
CA GLN A 99 -2.07 -11.33 -9.72
C GLN A 99 -2.54 -12.78 -9.94
N THR A 100 -2.05 -13.74 -9.15
CA THR A 100 -2.21 -15.19 -9.37
C THR A 100 -3.65 -15.72 -9.33
N MET A 101 -4.56 -15.13 -8.54
CA MET A 101 -5.94 -15.63 -8.43
C MET A 101 -6.82 -15.27 -9.63
N PHE A 102 -6.57 -14.12 -10.27
CA PHE A 102 -7.37 -13.66 -11.41
C PHE A 102 -6.98 -14.39 -12.71
N THR A 103 -5.71 -14.80 -12.82
CA THR A 103 -5.23 -15.66 -13.90
C THR A 103 -5.90 -17.03 -13.87
N LEU A 104 -6.12 -17.59 -12.69
CA LEU A 104 -6.78 -18.90 -12.52
C LEU A 104 -8.26 -18.86 -12.93
N LEU A 105 -8.97 -17.78 -12.61
CA LEU A 105 -10.38 -17.60 -13.02
C LEU A 105 -10.51 -17.45 -14.55
N ASN A 106 -9.65 -16.64 -15.17
CA ASN A 106 -9.64 -16.50 -16.63
C ASN A 106 -9.23 -17.79 -17.33
N TYR A 107 -8.31 -18.56 -16.75
CA TYR A 107 -7.92 -19.87 -17.23
C TYR A 107 -9.10 -20.86 -17.19
N GLY A 108 -9.88 -20.86 -16.09
CA GLY A 108 -11.09 -21.67 -15.98
C GLY A 108 -12.15 -21.30 -17.02
N ILE A 109 -12.39 -20.00 -17.25
CA ILE A 109 -13.35 -19.52 -18.26
C ILE A 109 -12.90 -19.89 -19.68
N SER A 110 -11.59 -19.78 -19.96
CA SER A 110 -11.03 -20.10 -21.29
C SER A 110 -11.13 -21.59 -21.59
N ILE A 111 -10.84 -22.46 -20.61
CA ILE A 111 -11.02 -23.91 -20.75
C ILE A 111 -12.49 -24.25 -20.97
N LEU A 112 -13.41 -23.61 -20.24
CA LEU A 112 -14.84 -23.87 -20.38
C LEU A 112 -15.35 -23.47 -21.77
N MET A 113 -14.94 -22.31 -22.30
CA MET A 113 -15.27 -21.90 -23.67
C MET A 113 -14.66 -22.83 -24.72
N MET A 114 -13.41 -23.27 -24.54
CA MET A 114 -12.73 -24.18 -25.48
C MET A 114 -13.43 -25.53 -25.54
N THR A 115 -13.79 -26.10 -24.38
CA THR A 115 -14.54 -27.35 -24.29
C THR A 115 -15.94 -27.20 -24.89
N PHE A 116 -16.61 -26.07 -24.68
CA PHE A 116 -17.92 -25.78 -25.28
C PHE A 116 -17.84 -25.69 -26.82
N MET A 117 -16.83 -25.02 -27.34
CA MET A 117 -16.57 -24.91 -28.78
C MET A 117 -16.28 -26.27 -29.42
N MET A 118 -15.47 -27.10 -28.76
CA MET A 118 -15.13 -28.44 -29.25
C MET A 118 -16.31 -29.41 -29.18
N SER A 119 -17.19 -29.30 -28.17
CA SER A 119 -18.45 -30.06 -28.15
C SER A 119 -19.38 -29.67 -29.30
N PHE A 120 -19.40 -28.39 -29.69
CA PHE A 120 -20.19 -27.93 -30.84
C PHE A 120 -19.67 -28.51 -32.16
N ILE A 121 -18.35 -28.48 -32.36
CA ILE A 121 -17.69 -29.03 -33.56
C ILE A 121 -17.84 -30.56 -33.62
N ALA A 122 -17.73 -31.25 -32.47
CA ALA A 122 -17.97 -32.70 -32.38
C ALA A 122 -19.41 -33.09 -32.73
N GLN A 123 -20.38 -32.26 -32.33
CA GLN A 123 -21.80 -32.53 -32.55
C GLN A 123 -22.19 -32.34 -34.03
N ASP A 124 -21.58 -31.38 -34.73
CA ASP A 124 -21.75 -31.21 -36.18
C ASP A 124 -21.06 -32.34 -36.97
N HIS A 125 -19.89 -32.82 -36.52
CA HIS A 125 -19.14 -33.84 -37.26
C HIS A 125 -19.76 -35.25 -37.14
N TYR A 126 -20.48 -35.55 -36.05
CA TYR A 126 -21.19 -36.81 -35.86
C TYR A 126 -22.52 -36.90 -36.63
N TYR A 127 -23.05 -35.76 -37.11
CA TYR A 127 -24.35 -35.71 -37.80
C TYR A 127 -24.25 -35.73 -39.33
N TYR A 128 -23.07 -35.45 -39.89
CA TYR A 128 -22.83 -35.34 -41.34
C TYR A 128 -21.75 -36.29 -41.82
N ASP A 129 -22.02 -37.58 -41.66
CA ASP A 129 -21.34 -38.63 -42.41
C ASP A 129 -22.29 -39.12 -43.52
N PHE A 130 -22.75 -38.20 -44.38
CA PHE A 130 -23.37 -38.48 -45.68
C PHE A 130 -23.60 -37.17 -46.49
N TYR A 131 -22.79 -36.99 -47.53
CA TYR A 131 -22.95 -36.16 -48.75
C TYR A 131 -23.00 -34.61 -48.70
N GLU A 132 -22.13 -34.07 -49.57
CA GLU A 132 -22.11 -32.77 -50.27
C GLU A 132 -21.26 -31.61 -49.71
N GLU A 133 -20.55 -30.98 -50.65
CA GLU A 133 -19.57 -29.89 -50.52
C GLU A 133 -20.04 -28.55 -49.87
N PRO A 134 -21.33 -28.16 -49.77
CA PRO A 134 -21.67 -26.83 -49.22
C PRO A 134 -21.58 -26.74 -47.68
N TYR A 135 -21.50 -27.85 -46.96
CA TYR A 135 -21.46 -27.85 -45.48
C TYR A 135 -20.08 -27.51 -44.91
N PHE A 136 -19.01 -27.72 -45.68
CA PHE A 136 -17.64 -27.42 -45.25
C PHE A 136 -17.43 -25.90 -45.03
N ILE A 137 -17.99 -25.08 -45.92
CA ILE A 137 -17.92 -23.61 -45.82
C ILE A 137 -18.70 -23.12 -44.61
N LEU A 138 -19.86 -23.73 -44.32
CA LEU A 138 -20.68 -23.39 -43.15
C LEU A 138 -19.97 -23.71 -41.83
N ILE A 139 -19.30 -24.86 -41.72
CA ILE A 139 -18.53 -25.26 -40.53
C ILE A 139 -17.30 -24.36 -40.33
N ILE A 140 -16.59 -24.00 -41.41
CA ILE A 140 -15.47 -23.05 -41.32
C ILE A 140 -15.99 -21.67 -40.89
N SER A 141 -17.15 -21.24 -41.41
CA SER A 141 -17.72 -19.94 -41.03
C SER A 141 -18.14 -19.90 -39.57
N SER A 142 -18.78 -20.96 -39.05
CA SER A 142 -19.23 -21.02 -37.65
C SER A 142 -18.05 -21.08 -36.68
N THR A 143 -16.99 -21.82 -37.01
CA THR A 143 -15.77 -21.89 -36.20
C THR A 143 -14.99 -20.58 -36.18
N LEU A 144 -14.88 -19.87 -37.32
CA LEU A 144 -14.26 -18.54 -37.38
C LEU A 144 -15.04 -17.49 -36.58
N ILE A 145 -16.37 -17.50 -36.67
CA ILE A 145 -17.23 -16.58 -35.91
C ILE A 145 -17.04 -16.82 -34.41
N ALA A 146 -16.97 -18.08 -34.00
CA ALA A 146 -16.87 -18.38 -32.58
C ALA A 146 -15.47 -18.09 -32.00
N LEU A 147 -14.41 -18.26 -32.79
CA LEU A 147 -13.07 -17.75 -32.45
C LEU A 147 -13.04 -16.22 -32.32
N ALA A 148 -13.72 -15.51 -33.23
CA ALA A 148 -13.82 -14.05 -33.16
C ALA A 148 -14.56 -13.59 -31.90
N ILE A 149 -15.67 -14.24 -31.53
CA ILE A 149 -16.41 -13.94 -30.29
C ILE A 149 -15.56 -14.23 -29.05
N GLY A 150 -14.84 -15.35 -29.04
CA GLY A 150 -13.92 -15.69 -27.95
C GLY A 150 -12.82 -14.65 -27.75
N LEU A 151 -12.20 -14.18 -28.84
CA LEU A 151 -11.19 -13.14 -28.81
C LEU A 151 -11.76 -11.79 -28.33
N ILE A 152 -12.95 -11.40 -28.79
CA ILE A 152 -13.61 -10.17 -28.37
C ILE A 152 -13.93 -10.22 -26.86
N CYS A 153 -14.47 -11.34 -26.37
CA CYS A 153 -14.75 -11.52 -24.95
C CYS A 153 -13.47 -11.46 -24.09
N ALA A 154 -12.39 -12.12 -24.52
CA ALA A 154 -11.10 -12.08 -23.83
C ALA A 154 -10.51 -10.65 -23.78
N LEU A 155 -10.61 -9.89 -24.88
CA LEU A 155 -10.16 -8.50 -24.94
C LEU A 155 -11.00 -7.60 -24.03
N CYS A 156 -12.33 -7.75 -24.02
CA CYS A 156 -13.23 -7.00 -23.14
C CYS A 156 -12.90 -7.23 -21.65
N LEU A 157 -12.63 -8.48 -21.26
CA LEU A 157 -12.23 -8.81 -19.89
C LEU A 157 -10.84 -8.26 -19.55
N PHE A 158 -9.89 -8.31 -20.48
CA PHE A 158 -8.56 -7.73 -20.28
C PHE A 158 -8.62 -6.21 -20.09
N VAL A 159 -9.35 -5.50 -20.95
CA VAL A 159 -9.53 -4.04 -20.87
C VAL A 159 -10.30 -3.65 -19.61
N GLY A 160 -11.40 -4.34 -19.30
CA GLY A 160 -12.18 -4.13 -18.08
C GLY A 160 -11.34 -4.31 -16.82
N SER A 161 -10.49 -5.34 -16.78
CA SER A 161 -9.59 -5.59 -15.66
C SER A 161 -8.51 -4.50 -15.50
N LYS A 162 -7.98 -3.96 -16.59
CA LYS A 162 -7.03 -2.84 -16.57
C LYS A 162 -7.69 -1.56 -16.07
N ILE A 163 -8.93 -1.28 -16.46
CA ILE A 163 -9.69 -0.12 -15.98
C ILE A 163 -9.96 -0.25 -14.48
N VAL A 164 -10.45 -1.40 -14.01
CA VAL A 164 -10.66 -1.65 -12.58
C VAL A 164 -9.36 -1.55 -11.79
N TYR A 165 -8.24 -2.06 -12.33
CA TYR A 165 -6.93 -1.90 -11.71
C TYR A 165 -6.49 -0.44 -11.64
N LEU A 166 -6.69 0.36 -12.70
CA LEU A 166 -6.36 1.78 -12.72
C LEU A 166 -7.26 2.58 -11.76
N LEU A 167 -8.54 2.24 -11.64
CA LEU A 167 -9.46 2.85 -10.67
C LEU A 167 -9.07 2.47 -9.23
N ALA A 168 -8.72 1.21 -8.97
CA ALA A 168 -8.22 0.76 -7.67
C ALA A 168 -6.87 1.41 -7.33
N LYS A 169 -5.99 1.58 -8.32
CA LYS A 169 -4.70 2.28 -8.18
C LYS A 169 -4.92 3.78 -7.94
N LYS A 170 -5.89 4.42 -8.59
CA LYS A 170 -6.24 5.84 -8.36
C LYS A 170 -6.80 6.04 -6.95
N ARG A 171 -7.65 5.14 -6.44
CA ARG A 171 -8.10 5.11 -5.03
C ARG A 171 -6.95 4.89 -4.05
N ARG A 172 -5.93 4.09 -4.42
CA ARG A 172 -4.71 3.92 -3.61
C ARG A 172 -3.76 5.11 -3.69
N HIS A 173 -3.66 5.82 -4.82
CA HIS A 173 -2.82 7.03 -4.93
C HIS A 173 -3.41 8.24 -4.21
N THR A 174 -4.74 8.35 -4.08
CA THR A 174 -5.36 9.33 -3.18
C THR A 174 -5.17 8.96 -1.70
N ALA A 175 -5.00 7.67 -1.38
CA ALA A 175 -4.60 7.20 -0.04
C ALA A 175 -3.08 7.27 0.23
N ASN A 176 -2.24 7.41 -0.82
CA ASN A 176 -0.78 7.31 -0.72
C ASN A 176 -0.06 8.61 -1.14
N LYS A 177 -0.77 9.74 -1.23
CA LYS A 177 -0.15 11.08 -1.29
C LYS A 177 0.40 11.55 0.07
N SER A 178 0.35 10.72 1.11
CA SER A 178 1.17 10.83 2.33
C SER A 178 2.56 10.17 2.18
N GLY A 179 2.85 9.54 1.04
CA GLY A 179 4.07 8.75 0.79
C GLY A 179 5.30 9.53 0.30
N LEU A 180 5.34 10.86 0.37
CA LEU A 180 6.54 11.64 0.00
C LEU A 180 7.64 11.63 1.07
N PHE A 181 7.48 10.86 2.15
CA PHE A 181 8.46 10.69 3.24
C PHE A 181 9.21 9.35 3.23
N SER A 182 9.10 8.53 2.18
CA SER A 182 9.55 7.13 2.25
C SER A 182 10.97 6.82 1.76
N LYS A 183 11.83 7.81 1.51
CA LYS A 183 13.23 7.53 1.11
C LYS A 183 14.26 7.65 2.23
N HIS A 184 13.87 8.07 3.44
CA HIS A 184 14.75 8.12 4.62
C HIS A 184 14.32 7.20 5.79
N GLN A 185 13.30 6.35 5.59
CA GLN A 185 12.79 5.43 6.63
C GLN A 185 13.09 3.95 6.40
N GLN A 186 14.01 3.61 5.49
CA GLN A 186 14.59 2.26 5.42
C GLN A 186 15.61 2.03 6.55
N LYS A 187 15.12 2.10 7.80
CA LYS A 187 15.78 1.51 8.97
C LYS A 187 14.83 1.15 10.12
N ILE A 188 13.51 1.30 9.95
CA ILE A 188 12.53 0.90 10.98
C ILE A 188 11.59 -0.16 10.41
N HIS A 189 12.13 -1.34 10.16
CA HIS A 189 11.40 -2.59 10.40
C HIS A 189 12.27 -3.40 11.35
N LYS A 190 12.45 -2.87 12.56
CA LYS A 190 12.98 -3.63 13.69
C LYS A 190 11.91 -4.64 14.09
N THR A 191 12.29 -5.89 14.16
CA THR A 191 11.39 -6.99 14.54
C THR A 191 10.83 -6.74 15.94
N SER A 192 9.71 -7.37 16.32
CA SER A 192 9.14 -7.22 17.69
C SER A 192 10.15 -7.52 18.80
N LYS A 193 11.20 -8.28 18.50
CA LYS A 193 12.30 -8.59 19.42
C LYS A 193 13.23 -7.37 19.62
N ASP A 194 13.60 -6.70 18.53
CA ASP A 194 14.47 -5.51 18.56
C ASP A 194 13.82 -4.30 19.27
N MET A 195 12.49 -4.20 19.26
CA MET A 195 11.75 -3.16 20.00
C MET A 195 11.68 -3.47 21.50
N LYS A 196 11.53 -4.74 21.88
CA LYS A 196 11.57 -5.13 23.29
C LYS A 196 12.96 -4.84 23.89
N GLU A 197 14.02 -5.18 23.18
CA GLU A 197 15.41 -4.86 23.59
C GLU A 197 15.64 -3.35 23.72
N HIS A 198 15.06 -2.54 22.83
CA HIS A 198 15.11 -1.08 22.94
C HIS A 198 14.49 -0.58 24.24
N TYR A 199 13.30 -1.05 24.62
CA TYR A 199 12.63 -0.60 25.84
C TYR A 199 13.32 -1.09 27.12
N LEU A 200 13.87 -2.31 27.10
CA LEU A 200 14.72 -2.81 28.19
C LEU A 200 15.96 -1.93 28.38
N ALA A 201 16.60 -1.50 27.28
CA ALA A 201 17.76 -0.59 27.32
C ALA A 201 17.40 0.81 27.83
N GLN A 202 16.14 1.25 27.66
CA GLN A 202 15.60 2.47 28.26
C GLN A 202 15.26 2.30 29.76
N GLY A 203 15.40 1.08 30.29
CA GLY A 203 15.26 0.75 31.70
C GLY A 203 13.82 0.52 32.16
N LEU A 204 12.95 0.04 31.26
CA LEU A 204 11.64 -0.50 31.63
C LEU A 204 11.77 -1.99 31.97
N ASP A 205 10.95 -2.47 32.90
CA ASP A 205 10.79 -3.90 33.16
C ASP A 205 9.82 -4.58 32.16
N ASN A 206 9.71 -5.91 32.23
CA ASN A 206 8.86 -6.65 31.29
C ASN A 206 7.35 -6.32 31.41
N GLN A 207 6.86 -6.02 32.61
CA GLN A 207 5.45 -5.67 32.85
C GLN A 207 5.16 -4.25 32.36
N GLU A 208 6.05 -3.31 32.66
CA GLU A 208 6.01 -1.94 32.16
C GLU A 208 6.05 -1.90 30.63
N ILE A 209 6.88 -2.75 30.00
CA ILE A 209 6.93 -2.88 28.54
C ILE A 209 5.59 -3.34 27.98
N GLU A 210 4.96 -4.35 28.59
CA GLU A 210 3.69 -4.85 28.07
C GLU A 210 2.59 -3.80 28.21
N TYR A 211 2.51 -3.14 29.36
CA TYR A 211 1.61 -2.02 29.59
C TYR A 211 1.85 -0.90 28.57
N PHE A 212 3.10 -0.46 28.42
CA PHE A 212 3.48 0.58 27.46
C PHE A 212 3.05 0.21 26.03
N ARG A 213 3.28 -1.03 25.61
CA ARG A 213 2.91 -1.50 24.27
C ARG A 213 1.40 -1.53 24.06
N GLU A 214 0.63 -1.91 25.07
CA GLU A 214 -0.83 -1.86 25.03
C GLU A 214 -1.33 -0.43 24.83
N GLN A 215 -0.82 0.52 25.63
CA GLN A 215 -1.20 1.93 25.52
C GLN A 215 -0.80 2.53 24.16
N MET A 216 0.39 2.20 23.65
CA MET A 216 0.82 2.64 22.33
C MET A 216 0.03 1.99 21.19
N ALA A 217 -0.40 0.74 21.34
CA ALA A 217 -1.25 0.09 20.34
C ALA A 217 -2.62 0.77 20.26
N GLN A 218 -3.21 1.09 21.41
CA GLN A 218 -4.46 1.83 21.49
C GLN A 218 -4.32 3.23 20.88
N ALA A 219 -3.31 4.00 21.30
CA ALA A 219 -3.08 5.34 20.78
C ALA A 219 -2.83 5.35 19.26
N LYS A 220 -2.08 4.37 18.74
CA LYS A 220 -1.87 4.21 17.30
C LYS A 220 -3.17 3.99 16.54
N SER A 221 -4.06 3.15 17.08
CA SER A 221 -5.39 2.90 16.49
C SER A 221 -6.22 4.19 16.46
N GLN A 222 -6.23 4.94 17.56
CA GLN A 222 -6.95 6.21 17.66
C GLN A 222 -6.42 7.26 16.67
N ILE A 223 -5.09 7.42 16.56
CA ILE A 223 -4.46 8.32 15.57
C ILE A 223 -4.84 7.92 14.14
N GLN A 224 -4.94 6.62 13.85
CA GLN A 224 -5.35 6.13 12.52
C GLN A 224 -6.80 6.51 12.21
N SER A 225 -7.73 6.30 13.14
CA SER A 225 -9.13 6.76 13.00
C SER A 225 -9.20 8.26 12.80
N ILE A 226 -8.54 9.04 13.65
CA ILE A 226 -8.48 10.52 13.52
C ILE A 226 -7.95 10.91 12.14
N THR A 227 -6.87 10.28 11.67
CA THR A 227 -6.29 10.59 10.34
C THR A 227 -7.29 10.35 9.20
N GLN A 228 -8.15 9.34 9.32
CA GLN A 228 -9.14 8.98 8.29
C GLN A 228 -10.41 9.83 8.36
N GLU A 229 -10.86 10.17 9.56
CA GLU A 229 -12.17 10.77 9.80
C GLU A 229 -12.12 12.30 9.89
N PHE A 230 -11.02 12.85 10.40
CA PHE A 230 -10.91 14.29 10.65
C PHE A 230 -11.09 15.16 9.38
N PRO A 231 -10.48 14.84 8.22
CA PRO A 231 -10.59 15.70 7.04
C PRO A 231 -11.86 15.49 6.20
N GLN A 232 -12.86 14.72 6.67
CA GLN A 232 -14.06 14.35 5.90
C GLN A 232 -14.99 15.52 5.58
N THR A 233 -15.05 16.54 6.44
CA THR A 233 -15.90 17.72 6.22
C THR A 233 -15.05 18.97 6.07
N ALA A 234 -15.54 19.99 5.36
CA ALA A 234 -14.81 21.24 5.15
C ALA A 234 -14.48 21.95 6.47
N LYS A 235 -15.42 21.93 7.43
CA LYS A 235 -15.25 22.56 8.75
C LYS A 235 -14.15 21.87 9.56
N LEU A 236 -14.20 20.54 9.64
CA LEU A 236 -13.18 19.78 10.37
C LEU A 236 -11.81 19.85 9.69
N ARG A 237 -11.76 19.87 8.35
CA ARG A 237 -10.51 20.07 7.60
C ARG A 237 -9.86 21.42 7.91
N ALA A 238 -10.64 22.48 8.02
CA ALA A 238 -10.11 23.80 8.39
C ALA A 238 -9.50 23.79 9.81
N ILE A 239 -10.15 23.10 10.77
CA ILE A 239 -9.62 22.93 12.13
C ILE A 239 -8.32 22.12 12.11
N GLU A 240 -8.31 20.98 11.41
CA GLU A 240 -7.11 20.14 11.27
C GLU A 240 -5.94 20.91 10.67
N THR A 241 -6.17 21.71 9.62
CA THR A 241 -5.12 22.50 8.98
C THR A 241 -4.59 23.61 9.87
N ARG A 242 -5.46 24.25 10.67
CA ARG A 242 -5.06 25.30 11.61
C ARG A 242 -4.11 24.80 12.69
N HIS A 243 -4.35 23.61 13.22
CA HIS A 243 -3.58 23.03 14.33
C HIS A 243 -2.55 22.00 13.91
N ASN A 244 -2.62 21.52 12.66
CA ASN A 244 -1.80 20.44 12.13
C ASN A 244 -1.89 19.17 13.01
N THR A 245 -3.05 18.91 13.62
CA THR A 245 -3.22 17.95 14.71
C THR A 245 -2.82 16.53 14.32
N ILE A 246 -3.08 16.11 13.07
CA ILE A 246 -2.67 14.77 12.61
C ILE A 246 -1.15 14.64 12.68
N ARG A 247 -0.41 15.65 12.19
CA ARG A 247 1.06 15.62 12.19
C ARG A 247 1.61 15.73 13.61
N VAL A 248 1.04 16.61 14.45
CA VAL A 248 1.43 16.76 15.85
C VAL A 248 1.23 15.44 16.60
N SER A 249 0.05 14.83 16.52
CA SER A 249 -0.23 13.54 17.19
C SER A 249 0.69 12.41 16.70
N GLN A 250 1.01 12.37 15.40
CA GLN A 250 1.95 11.38 14.86
C GLN A 250 3.40 11.62 15.30
N SER A 251 3.82 12.88 15.48
CA SER A 251 5.15 13.20 16.02
C SER A 251 5.19 12.85 17.50
N PHE A 252 4.22 13.33 18.26
CA PHE A 252 4.13 13.08 19.69
C PHE A 252 4.15 11.58 20.01
N PHE A 253 3.37 10.78 19.26
CA PHE A 253 3.42 9.32 19.37
C PHE A 253 4.83 8.73 19.17
N LYS A 254 5.58 9.20 18.17
CA LYS A 254 6.95 8.74 17.93
C LYS A 254 7.88 9.15 19.06
N ASP A 255 7.72 10.36 19.58
CA ASP A 255 8.57 10.91 20.64
C ASP A 255 8.34 10.13 21.95
N ILE A 256 7.09 9.76 22.25
CA ILE A 256 6.74 8.85 23.38
C ILE A 256 7.34 7.46 23.18
N VAL A 257 7.26 6.89 21.96
CA VAL A 257 7.88 5.59 21.63
C VAL A 257 9.39 5.61 21.80
N ASN A 258 10.04 6.73 21.49
CA ASN A 258 11.48 6.88 21.65
C ASN A 258 11.90 7.10 23.12
N GLN A 259 11.00 7.66 23.95
CA GLN A 259 11.24 7.99 25.36
C GLN A 259 10.19 7.31 26.27
N PRO A 260 10.16 5.97 26.32
CA PRO A 260 9.07 5.22 26.96
C PRO A 260 8.92 5.48 28.46
N LYS A 261 9.98 5.90 29.16
CA LYS A 261 9.92 6.28 30.58
C LYS A 261 9.10 7.54 30.86
N ARG A 262 8.92 8.39 29.84
CA ARG A 262 8.13 9.62 29.93
C ARG A 262 6.66 9.40 29.57
N LEU A 263 6.17 8.16 29.66
CA LEU A 263 4.76 7.84 29.43
C LEU A 263 3.83 8.65 30.35
N SER A 264 4.23 8.88 31.59
CA SER A 264 3.51 9.72 32.55
C SER A 264 3.29 11.14 32.05
N ASP A 265 4.30 11.71 31.41
CA ASP A 265 4.31 13.09 30.92
C ASP A 265 3.33 13.26 29.75
N ALA A 266 3.03 12.17 29.03
CA ALA A 266 2.07 12.15 27.93
C ALA A 266 0.70 11.56 28.31
N SER A 267 0.43 11.35 29.61
CA SER A 267 -0.79 10.69 30.07
C SER A 267 -2.08 11.41 29.67
N GLN A 268 -2.11 12.75 29.70
CA GLN A 268 -3.30 13.50 29.27
C GLN A 268 -3.56 13.32 27.77
N PHE A 269 -2.51 13.39 26.96
CA PHE A 269 -2.61 13.12 25.52
C PHE A 269 -3.20 11.73 25.26
N LEU A 270 -2.63 10.68 25.87
CA LEU A 270 -3.00 9.29 25.61
C LEU A 270 -4.39 8.91 26.13
N TYR A 271 -4.76 9.35 27.33
CA TYR A 271 -5.95 8.85 28.02
C TYR A 271 -7.15 9.79 27.95
N LYS A 272 -6.94 11.08 27.66
CA LYS A 272 -8.01 12.08 27.65
C LYS A 272 -8.21 12.68 26.28
N PHE A 273 -7.17 13.31 25.71
CA PHE A 273 -7.35 14.12 24.50
C PHE A 273 -7.50 13.28 23.24
N LEU A 274 -6.67 12.25 23.06
CA LEU A 274 -6.73 11.39 21.88
C LEU A 274 -8.05 10.59 21.78
N PRO A 275 -8.52 9.92 22.85
CA PRO A 275 -9.81 9.22 22.81
C PRO A 275 -10.99 10.20 22.64
N SER A 276 -10.96 11.35 23.32
CA SER A 276 -12.01 12.36 23.20
C SER A 276 -12.08 12.94 21.78
N LEU A 277 -10.94 13.23 21.16
CA LEU A 277 -10.89 13.76 19.80
C LEU A 277 -11.47 12.75 18.80
N GLN A 278 -11.09 11.47 18.91
CA GLN A 278 -11.63 10.40 18.07
C GLN A 278 -13.16 10.33 18.18
N ASP A 279 -13.70 10.30 19.40
CA ASP A 279 -15.14 10.21 19.67
C ASP A 279 -15.91 11.43 19.14
N LEU A 280 -15.38 12.64 19.36
CA LEU A 280 -16.01 13.87 18.89
C LEU A 280 -16.04 13.95 17.35
N ILE A 281 -14.96 13.57 16.68
CA ILE A 281 -14.90 13.55 15.21
C ILE A 281 -15.89 12.54 14.64
N ALA A 282 -15.93 11.32 15.20
CA ALA A 282 -16.84 10.27 14.76
C ALA A 282 -18.30 10.73 14.88
N LYS A 283 -18.69 11.22 16.05
CA LYS A 283 -20.05 11.75 16.31
C LYS A 283 -20.39 12.96 15.45
N TYR A 284 -19.43 13.86 15.21
CA TYR A 284 -19.63 14.99 14.32
C TYR A 284 -19.94 14.52 12.89
N ASN A 285 -19.14 13.59 12.37
CA ASN A 285 -19.30 13.06 11.02
C ASN A 285 -20.62 12.30 10.86
N GLU A 286 -21.01 11.50 11.85
CA GLU A 286 -22.29 10.79 11.90
C GLU A 286 -23.47 11.77 11.78
N ILE A 287 -23.54 12.75 12.70
CA ILE A 287 -24.64 13.74 12.71
C ILE A 287 -24.62 14.60 11.43
N ASN A 288 -23.44 14.91 10.90
CA ASN A 288 -23.33 15.70 9.68
C ASN A 288 -23.81 14.94 8.43
N GLN A 289 -23.93 13.62 8.46
CA GLN A 289 -24.48 12.83 7.35
C GLN A 289 -26.01 12.68 7.39
N HIS A 290 -26.68 13.07 8.48
CA HIS A 290 -28.13 12.94 8.60
C HIS A 290 -28.87 13.82 7.58
N ILE A 291 -29.88 13.26 6.90
CA ILE A 291 -30.66 13.95 5.84
C ILE A 291 -31.58 15.04 6.43
N ALA A 292 -32.22 14.76 7.57
CA ALA A 292 -33.07 15.71 8.27
C ALA A 292 -32.27 16.42 9.37
N LYS A 293 -31.92 17.70 9.16
CA LYS A 293 -31.26 18.55 10.16
C LYS A 293 -32.19 19.69 10.55
N ASN A 294 -32.45 19.84 11.84
CA ASN A 294 -33.18 20.99 12.35
C ASN A 294 -32.19 22.04 12.91
N LYS A 295 -32.69 23.21 13.34
CA LYS A 295 -31.85 24.28 13.90
C LYS A 295 -30.98 23.81 15.08
N GLN A 296 -31.51 22.94 15.94
CA GLN A 296 -30.77 22.40 17.09
C GLN A 296 -29.62 21.50 16.65
N THR A 297 -29.80 20.71 15.58
CA THR A 297 -28.74 19.86 15.01
C THR A 297 -27.54 20.69 14.57
N TYR A 298 -27.76 21.82 13.87
CA TYR A 298 -26.68 22.70 13.46
C TYR A 298 -25.96 23.36 14.65
N GLN A 299 -26.70 23.75 15.70
CA GLN A 299 -26.10 24.28 16.92
C GLN A 299 -25.22 23.25 17.63
N ILE A 300 -25.63 21.99 17.67
CA ILE A 300 -24.83 20.89 18.22
C ILE A 300 -23.57 20.69 17.39
N LEU A 301 -23.68 20.60 16.06
CA LEU A 301 -22.52 20.50 15.17
C LEU A 301 -21.54 21.67 15.39
N ASP A 302 -22.06 22.89 15.54
CA ASP A 302 -21.20 24.06 15.79
C ASP A 302 -20.49 23.98 17.13
N LYS A 303 -21.18 23.61 18.21
CA LYS A 303 -20.58 23.39 19.53
C LYS A 303 -19.54 22.28 19.49
N THR A 304 -19.86 21.14 18.89
CA THR A 304 -18.92 20.00 18.76
C THR A 304 -17.68 20.41 17.99
N ALA A 305 -17.81 21.18 16.90
CA ALA A 305 -16.65 21.68 16.16
C ALA A 305 -15.77 22.62 17.00
N LEU A 306 -16.37 23.48 17.84
CA LEU A 306 -15.61 24.33 18.78
C LEU A 306 -14.90 23.49 19.84
N THR A 307 -15.52 22.43 20.35
CA THR A 307 -14.89 21.53 21.31
C THR A 307 -13.75 20.74 20.65
N ILE A 308 -13.93 20.24 19.43
CA ILE A 308 -12.86 19.59 18.65
C ILE A 308 -11.67 20.56 18.50
N ASP A 309 -11.94 21.82 18.18
CA ASP A 309 -10.92 22.86 18.04
C ASP A 309 -10.11 23.06 19.32
N GLN A 310 -10.79 23.12 20.47
CA GLN A 310 -10.14 23.23 21.78
C GLN A 310 -9.30 22.00 22.10
N VAL A 311 -9.80 20.79 21.84
CA VAL A 311 -9.03 19.56 22.06
C VAL A 311 -7.78 19.52 21.17
N CYS A 312 -7.86 20.03 19.94
CA CYS A 312 -6.69 20.13 19.05
C CYS A 312 -5.63 21.09 19.57
N GLN A 313 -6.05 22.22 20.14
CA GLN A 313 -5.14 23.14 20.82
C GLN A 313 -4.46 22.44 22.00
N GLN A 314 -5.22 21.76 22.86
CA GLN A 314 -4.68 21.07 24.03
C GLN A 314 -3.68 19.96 23.66
N ILE A 315 -3.91 19.22 22.57
CA ILE A 315 -2.92 18.26 22.06
C ILE A 315 -1.62 18.96 21.65
N THR A 316 -1.72 20.14 21.06
CA THR A 316 -0.56 20.94 20.66
C THR A 316 0.19 21.46 21.89
N ASP A 317 -0.54 21.92 22.91
CA ASP A 317 0.03 22.40 24.16
C ASP A 317 0.78 21.27 24.90
N GLU A 318 0.19 20.08 25.00
CA GLU A 318 0.84 18.90 25.60
C GLU A 318 2.10 18.48 24.82
N TYR A 319 2.07 18.57 23.49
CA TYR A 319 3.24 18.29 22.67
C TYR A 319 4.39 19.28 22.95
N ILE A 320 4.06 20.57 23.08
CA ILE A 320 5.04 21.61 23.42
C ILE A 320 5.59 21.39 24.83
N LEU A 321 4.70 21.08 25.79
CA LEU A 321 5.07 20.78 27.17
C LEU A 321 6.05 19.60 27.26
N PHE A 322 5.81 18.54 26.49
CA PHE A 322 6.72 17.38 26.42
C PHE A 322 8.13 17.73 25.92
N HIS A 323 8.27 18.80 25.13
CA HIS A 323 9.54 19.28 24.56
C HIS A 323 10.08 20.54 25.28
N GLN A 324 9.46 20.97 26.37
CA GLN A 324 9.77 22.24 27.02
C GLN A 324 11.23 22.32 27.47
N ASP A 325 11.76 21.24 28.04
CA ASP A 325 13.16 21.21 28.49
C ASP A 325 14.14 21.43 27.34
N THR A 326 13.91 20.75 26.20
CA THR A 326 14.72 20.93 24.99
C THR A 326 14.63 22.35 24.44
N PHE A 327 13.46 22.98 24.49
CA PHE A 327 13.31 24.37 24.08
C PHE A 327 14.03 25.35 25.01
N ASN A 328 14.00 25.08 26.32
CA ASN A 328 14.71 25.88 27.31
C ASN A 328 16.23 25.76 27.14
N GLU A 329 16.75 24.54 26.98
CA GLU A 329 18.16 24.27 26.72
C GLU A 329 18.65 24.99 25.46
N LEU A 330 17.90 24.86 24.35
CA LEU A 330 18.23 25.54 23.10
C LEU A 330 18.23 27.06 23.25
N ASN A 331 17.28 27.62 24.01
CA ASN A 331 17.24 29.06 24.26
C ASN A 331 18.45 29.54 25.06
N ASP A 332 18.93 28.74 26.02
CA ASP A 332 20.11 29.07 26.80
C ASP A 332 21.40 28.93 25.97
N GLU A 333 21.49 27.92 25.10
CA GLU A 333 22.56 27.80 24.11
C GLU A 333 22.60 28.98 23.14
N ILE A 334 21.44 29.42 22.64
CA ILE A 334 21.33 30.62 21.78
C ILE A 334 21.85 31.86 22.52
N LYS A 335 21.44 32.07 23.78
CA LYS A 335 21.95 33.19 24.60
C LYS A 335 23.45 33.12 24.81
N LEU A 336 24.01 31.93 25.07
CA LEU A 336 25.44 31.73 25.20
C LEU A 336 26.18 32.04 23.90
N ALA A 337 25.65 31.58 22.76
CA ALA A 337 26.20 31.87 21.44
C ALA A 337 26.20 33.37 21.15
N HIS A 338 25.09 34.07 21.42
CA HIS A 338 25.01 35.53 21.28
C HIS A 338 26.06 36.26 22.14
N ARG A 339 26.17 35.91 23.43
CA ARG A 339 27.20 36.51 24.31
C ARG A 339 28.63 36.25 23.81
N ASN A 340 28.89 35.09 23.22
CA ASN A 340 30.20 34.76 22.67
C ASN A 340 30.51 35.52 21.38
N ILE A 341 29.49 35.81 20.55
CA ILE A 341 29.63 36.66 19.36
C ILE A 341 29.90 38.10 19.77
N GLU A 342 29.10 38.65 20.70
CA GLU A 342 29.28 40.01 21.24
C GLU A 342 30.66 40.20 21.87
N ARG A 343 31.13 39.22 22.66
CA ARG A 343 32.47 39.27 23.26
C ARG A 343 33.57 39.26 22.20
N ARG A 344 33.44 38.44 21.15
CA ARG A 344 34.41 38.42 20.05
C ARG A 344 34.45 39.74 19.29
N GLN A 345 33.30 40.29 18.95
CA GLN A 345 33.21 41.61 18.29
C GLN A 345 33.83 42.71 19.14
N HIS A 346 33.58 42.70 20.46
CA HIS A 346 34.19 43.67 21.36
C HIS A 346 35.71 43.53 21.43
N GLN A 347 36.21 42.30 21.41
CA GLN A 347 37.64 42.02 21.44
C GLN A 347 38.34 42.40 20.12
N GLU A 348 37.73 42.10 18.97
CA GLU A 348 38.20 42.57 17.66
C GLU A 348 38.26 44.10 17.59
N ASN A 349 37.26 44.80 18.11
CA ASN A 349 37.26 46.27 18.17
C ASN A 349 38.37 46.82 19.09
N LEU A 350 38.66 46.14 20.20
CA LEU A 350 39.75 46.52 21.11
C LEU A 350 41.11 46.32 20.45
N ASP A 351 41.32 45.18 19.80
CA ASP A 351 42.58 44.88 19.10
C ASP A 351 42.84 45.90 17.99
N GLN A 352 41.80 46.27 17.23
CA GLN A 352 41.90 47.29 16.17
C GLN A 352 42.21 48.69 16.72
N SER A 353 41.64 49.05 17.87
CA SER A 353 41.98 50.31 18.56
C SER A 353 43.41 50.32 19.11
N VAL A 354 43.96 49.16 19.49
CA VAL A 354 45.36 49.05 19.95
C VAL A 354 46.30 49.20 18.76
N ASP A 355 46.00 48.56 17.63
CA ASP A 355 46.79 48.68 16.39
C ASP A 355 46.82 50.14 15.90
N ASP A 356 45.67 50.84 15.89
CA ASP A 356 45.60 52.26 15.52
C ASP A 356 46.46 53.17 16.43
N LEU A 357 46.53 52.86 17.74
CA LEU A 357 47.37 53.60 18.69
C LEU A 357 48.86 53.29 18.49
N LEU A 358 49.23 52.06 18.16
CA LEU A 358 50.60 51.68 17.87
C LEU A 358 51.10 52.36 16.59
N ASP A 359 50.26 52.43 15.55
CA ASP A 359 50.60 53.12 14.30
C ASP A 359 50.81 54.63 14.51
N GLN A 360 50.02 55.27 15.38
CA GLN A 360 50.23 56.66 15.77
C GLN A 360 51.56 56.87 16.50
N LEU A 361 51.89 56.01 17.47
CA LEU A 361 53.15 56.12 18.21
C LEU A 361 54.38 55.93 17.31
N ILE A 362 54.31 55.04 16.33
CA ILE A 362 55.38 54.83 15.35
C ILE A 362 55.55 56.05 14.45
N GLN A 363 54.45 56.72 14.05
CA GLN A 363 54.51 57.97 13.29
C GLN A 363 55.13 59.11 14.11
N ASP A 364 54.74 59.24 15.39
CA ASP A 364 55.26 60.27 16.28
C ASP A 364 56.76 60.08 16.61
N GLU A 365 57.24 58.83 16.74
CA GLU A 365 58.67 58.51 16.87
C GLU A 365 59.47 58.83 15.59
N GLN A 366 58.89 58.63 14.40
CA GLN A 366 59.56 58.97 13.13
C GLN A 366 59.63 60.49 12.89
N GLU A 367 58.65 61.27 13.37
CA GLU A 367 58.71 62.73 13.29
C GLU A 367 59.71 63.34 14.28
N THR A 368 59.91 62.72 15.45
CA THR A 368 60.84 63.22 16.48
C THR A 368 62.33 62.93 16.18
N ASP A 369 62.66 61.89 15.41
CA ASP A 369 64.03 61.59 14.97
C ASP A 369 64.49 62.48 13.78
N SER A 370 63.55 63.03 12.99
CA SER A 370 63.88 63.95 11.88
C SER A 370 64.10 65.42 12.30
N GLY A 371 63.82 65.76 13.57
CA GLY A 371 64.01 67.11 14.13
C GLY A 371 65.43 67.41 14.65
N GLY A 372 66.36 66.45 14.59
CA GLY A 372 67.71 66.56 15.15
C GLY A 372 68.81 67.11 14.24
N GLU A 373 68.56 67.29 12.93
CA GLU A 373 69.55 67.77 11.95
C GLU A 373 69.15 69.12 11.33
N MET A 374 68.94 70.16 12.13
CA MET A 374 69.09 71.55 11.66
C MET A 374 69.47 72.45 12.84
N ASN A 375 70.76 72.49 13.17
CA ASN A 375 71.49 73.66 13.64
C ASN A 375 72.98 73.29 13.83
N GLU A 376 73.75 73.38 12.74
CA GLU A 376 75.13 73.90 12.75
C GLU A 376 75.54 74.38 11.35
#